data_AF-A0A815I3G5-F1
#
_entry.id   AF-A0A815I3G5-F1
#
_cell.length_a   1.000
_cell.length_b   1.000
_cell.length_c   1.000
_cell.angle_alpha   90.00
_cell.angle_beta   90.00
_cell.angle_gamma   90.00
#
_symmetry.space_group_name_H-M   'P 1'
#
loop_
_entity.id
_entity.type
_entity.pdbx_description
1 polymer ?
#
loop_
_entity_poly.entity_id
_entity_poly.type
_entity_poly.pdbx_seq_one_letter_code
_entity_poly.pdbx_strand_id
1 'polypeptide(L)'
;MRLIFIIIIIILHVELCKCKNNTEETIDYYNKLLIGDTSKLSELNMFLTAMPKGGDLHHHYSGSIYVETYLNWISKHNFCVYYENNQKLNIEKYRLETKLEGLSEEAKKNLSHC
;
A
#
# COMPACT_ATOMS: atom_id res chain seq x y z
N MET A 1 -8.97 23.16 -59.60
CA MET A 1 -9.32 23.96 -58.39
C MET A 1 -10.45 23.36 -57.55
N ARG A 2 -11.57 22.87 -58.12
CA ARG A 2 -12.67 22.27 -57.34
C ARG A 2 -12.34 20.96 -56.61
N LEU A 3 -11.51 20.07 -57.16
CA LEU A 3 -11.11 18.82 -56.49
C LEU A 3 -10.19 19.05 -55.27
N ILE A 4 -9.29 20.04 -55.33
CA ILE A 4 -8.36 20.37 -54.23
C ILE A 4 -9.13 20.91 -53.01
N PHE A 5 -10.17 21.72 -53.25
CA PHE A 5 -11.02 22.26 -52.17
C PHE A 5 -11.81 21.17 -51.44
N ILE A 6 -12.29 20.15 -52.16
CA ILE A 6 -13.02 19.02 -51.58
C ILE A 6 -12.08 18.15 -50.74
N ILE A 7 -10.85 17.91 -51.19
CA ILE A 7 -9.83 17.16 -50.42
C ILE A 7 -9.46 17.91 -49.13
N ILE A 8 -9.29 19.24 -49.18
CA ILE A 8 -9.02 20.07 -48.00
C ILE A 8 -10.18 20.03 -47.00
N ILE A 9 -11.43 20.09 -47.47
CA ILE A 9 -12.62 20.00 -46.60
C ILE A 9 -12.75 18.62 -45.96
N ILE A 10 -12.46 17.54 -46.70
CA ILE A 10 -12.46 16.17 -46.16
C ILE A 10 -11.36 16.02 -45.10
N ILE A 11 -10.14 16.51 -45.35
CA ILE A 11 -9.03 16.47 -44.39
C ILE A 11 -9.37 17.26 -43.11
N LEU A 12 -10.03 18.42 -43.22
CA LEU A 12 -10.47 19.21 -42.06
C LEU A 12 -11.55 18.54 -41.19
N HIS A 13 -12.37 17.63 -41.74
CA HIS A 13 -13.45 16.97 -40.99
C HIS A 13 -13.01 15.72 -40.22
N VAL A 14 -11.80 15.19 -40.46
CA VAL A 14 -11.32 13.94 -39.79
C VAL A 14 -10.85 14.20 -38.35
N GLU A 15 -10.60 15.44 -37.95
CA GLU A 15 -9.99 15.75 -36.63
C GLU A 15 -10.96 15.86 -35.44
N LEU A 16 -12.29 15.80 -35.66
CA LEU A 16 -13.29 16.10 -34.62
C LEU A 16 -13.79 14.90 -33.79
N CYS A 17 -13.28 13.69 -34.03
CA CYS A 17 -13.63 12.52 -33.21
C CYS A 17 -12.35 11.80 -32.73
N LYS A 18 -11.65 12.40 -31.77
CA LYS A 18 -10.75 11.65 -30.90
C LYS A 18 -11.51 11.30 -29.62
N CYS A 19 -11.99 10.06 -29.53
CA CYS A 19 -12.39 9.51 -28.25
C CYS A 19 -11.14 9.43 -27.38
N LYS A 20 -11.15 10.10 -26.22
CA LYS A 20 -10.12 9.88 -25.21
C LYS A 20 -10.10 8.39 -24.88
N ASN A 21 -8.91 7.83 -24.79
CA ASN A 21 -8.78 6.46 -24.32
C ASN A 21 -9.02 6.42 -22.80
N ASN A 22 -9.33 5.22 -22.28
CA ASN A 22 -9.63 5.04 -20.85
C ASN A 22 -8.47 5.50 -19.94
N THR A 23 -7.23 5.42 -20.41
CA THR A 23 -6.05 5.86 -19.66
C THR A 23 -6.05 7.38 -19.48
N GLU A 24 -6.32 8.14 -20.55
CA GLU A 24 -6.42 9.60 -20.52
C GLU A 24 -7.54 10.07 -19.58
N GLU A 25 -8.73 9.46 -19.66
CA GLU A 25 -9.85 9.75 -18.76
C GLU A 25 -9.50 9.46 -17.29
N THR A 26 -8.80 8.35 -17.03
CA THR A 26 -8.38 7.94 -15.67
C THR A 26 -7.35 8.93 -15.09
N ILE A 27 -6.38 9.38 -15.90
CA ILE A 27 -5.39 10.38 -15.51
C ILE A 27 -6.06 11.72 -15.19
N ASP A 28 -6.96 12.18 -16.04
CA ASP A 28 -7.68 13.44 -15.82
C ASP A 28 -8.50 13.41 -14.53
N TYR A 29 -9.15 12.28 -14.25
CA TYR A 29 -9.89 12.11 -13.01
C TYR A 29 -8.97 12.07 -11.79
N TYR A 30 -7.88 11.29 -11.82
CA TYR A 30 -6.89 11.24 -10.75
C TYR A 30 -6.33 12.62 -10.41
N ASN A 31 -5.97 13.42 -11.42
CA ASN A 31 -5.44 14.76 -11.23
C ASN A 31 -6.44 15.70 -10.53
N LYS A 32 -7.74 15.58 -10.83
CA LYS A 32 -8.80 16.35 -10.15
C LYS A 32 -8.89 16.03 -8.64
N LEU A 33 -8.46 14.84 -8.22
CA LEU A 33 -8.47 14.43 -6.81
C LEU A 33 -7.26 14.97 -6.03
N LEU A 34 -6.19 15.36 -6.73
CA LEU A 34 -4.96 15.88 -6.16
C LEU A 34 -4.92 17.41 -6.03
N ILE A 35 -5.64 18.13 -6.91
CA ILE A 35 -5.54 19.60 -7.02
C ILE A 35 -6.54 20.29 -6.07
N GLY A 36 -6.06 21.28 -5.32
CA GLY A 36 -6.87 22.17 -4.47
C GLY A 36 -6.27 22.39 -3.07
N ASP A 37 -6.81 23.35 -2.32
CA ASP A 37 -6.37 23.65 -0.93
C ASP A 37 -6.73 22.54 0.06
N THR A 38 -7.68 21.67 -0.31
CA THR A 38 -8.02 20.45 0.42
C THR A 38 -8.11 19.29 -0.57
N SER A 39 -7.15 18.35 -0.50
CA SER A 39 -7.24 17.11 -1.29
C SER A 39 -8.49 16.34 -0.90
N LYS A 40 -9.19 15.76 -1.88
CA LYS A 40 -10.36 14.90 -1.66
C LYS A 40 -9.95 13.51 -1.18
N LEU A 41 -9.35 13.44 0.01
CA LEU A 41 -8.66 12.25 0.51
C LEU A 41 -9.54 10.98 0.51
N SER A 42 -10.81 11.09 0.92
CA SER A 42 -11.73 9.94 0.92
C SER A 42 -12.04 9.44 -0.49
N GLU A 43 -12.24 10.35 -1.45
CA GLU A 43 -12.52 10.03 -2.86
C GLU A 43 -11.28 9.44 -3.53
N LEU A 44 -10.09 9.98 -3.23
CA LEU A 44 -8.80 9.45 -3.66
C LEU A 44 -8.53 8.04 -3.14
N ASN A 45 -8.78 7.80 -1.85
CA ASN A 45 -8.64 6.47 -1.25
C ASN A 45 -9.56 5.47 -1.95
N MET A 46 -10.84 5.82 -2.13
CA MET A 46 -11.80 4.94 -2.82
C MET A 46 -11.34 4.62 -4.26
N PHE A 47 -10.87 5.63 -4.99
CA PHE A 47 -10.34 5.48 -6.34
C PHE A 47 -9.13 4.53 -6.40
N LEU A 48 -8.13 4.70 -5.52
CA LEU A 48 -6.93 3.86 -5.47
C LEU A 48 -7.21 2.45 -4.94
N THR A 49 -8.20 2.28 -4.06
CA THR A 49 -8.66 0.96 -3.61
C THR A 49 -9.24 0.17 -4.79
N ALA A 50 -10.06 0.81 -5.62
CA ALA A 50 -10.70 0.18 -6.78
C ALA A 50 -9.75 -0.05 -7.98
N MET A 51 -8.57 0.60 -8.02
CA MET A 51 -7.64 0.44 -9.13
C MET A 51 -7.09 -0.99 -9.28
N PRO A 52 -7.04 -1.52 -10.52
CA PRO A 52 -6.33 -2.76 -10.83
C PRO A 52 -4.80 -2.51 -10.80
N LYS A 53 -4.17 -2.75 -9.65
CA LYS A 53 -2.74 -2.49 -9.41
C LYS A 53 -1.78 -3.52 -10.06
N GLY A 54 -2.31 -4.55 -10.72
CA GLY A 54 -1.53 -5.71 -11.12
C GLY A 54 -1.20 -6.63 -9.94
N GLY A 55 -0.10 -7.37 -10.03
CA GLY A 55 0.37 -8.26 -8.95
C GLY A 55 1.41 -7.58 -8.06
N ASP A 56 1.40 -7.90 -6.77
CA ASP A 56 2.50 -7.58 -5.86
C ASP A 56 3.65 -8.59 -6.05
N LEU A 57 4.78 -8.12 -6.57
CA LEU A 57 5.93 -8.96 -6.90
C LEU A 57 6.94 -9.11 -5.76
N HIS A 58 6.87 -8.26 -4.73
CA HIS A 58 7.81 -8.29 -3.61
C HIS A 58 7.03 -8.27 -2.31
N HIS A 59 6.77 -9.46 -1.78
CA HIS A 59 5.97 -9.63 -0.58
C HIS A 59 6.63 -10.63 0.37
N HIS A 60 7.08 -10.18 1.54
CA HIS A 60 7.61 -11.08 2.56
C HIS A 60 6.45 -11.66 3.36
N TYR A 61 6.15 -12.96 3.19
CA TYR A 61 5.02 -13.61 3.85
C TYR A 61 4.93 -13.32 5.36
N SER A 62 6.05 -13.44 6.09
CA SER A 62 6.08 -13.20 7.54
C SER A 62 5.83 -11.73 7.94
N GLY A 63 6.02 -10.78 7.02
CA GLY A 63 5.78 -9.35 7.24
C GLY A 63 4.36 -8.90 6.89
N SER A 64 3.53 -9.80 6.36
CA SER A 64 2.21 -9.46 5.81
C SER A 64 1.05 -10.15 6.50
N ILE A 65 1.36 -10.95 7.53
CA ILE A 65 0.36 -11.51 8.42
C ILE A 65 -0.10 -10.40 9.35
N TYR A 66 -1.41 -10.25 9.50
CA TYR A 66 -2.00 -9.38 10.52
C TYR A 66 -1.42 -9.69 11.91
N VAL A 67 -1.00 -8.65 12.63
CA VAL A 67 -0.32 -8.80 13.93
C VAL A 67 -1.18 -9.59 14.91
N GLU A 68 -2.48 -9.35 14.95
CA GLU A 68 -3.43 -10.09 15.79
C GLU A 68 -3.50 -11.58 15.44
N THR A 69 -3.37 -11.94 14.17
CA THR A 69 -3.32 -13.36 13.74
C THR A 69 -2.03 -14.01 14.21
N TYR A 70 -0.92 -13.29 14.10
CA TYR A 70 0.37 -13.76 14.60
C TYR A 70 0.36 -13.92 16.12
N LEU A 71 -0.15 -12.93 16.87
CA LEU A 71 -0.28 -12.98 18.34
C LEU A 71 -1.18 -14.15 18.81
N ASN A 72 -2.27 -14.42 18.08
CA ASN A 72 -3.12 -15.59 18.37
C ASN A 72 -2.38 -16.92 18.12
N TRP A 73 -1.54 -16.99 17.10
CA TRP A 73 -0.76 -18.20 16.81
C TRP A 73 0.31 -18.46 17.88
N ILE A 74 1.06 -17.44 18.29
CA ILE A 74 2.13 -17.58 19.30
C ILE A 74 1.55 -17.94 20.68
N SER A 75 0.39 -17.40 21.04
CA SER A 75 -0.30 -17.72 22.31
C SER A 75 -0.67 -19.20 22.38
N LYS A 76 -1.17 -19.79 21.28
CA LYS A 76 -1.48 -21.23 21.20
C LYS A 76 -0.26 -22.15 21.37
N HIS A 77 0.93 -21.62 21.13
CA HIS A 77 2.19 -22.34 21.26
C HIS A 77 2.92 -22.04 22.58
N ASN A 78 2.30 -21.28 23.49
CA ASN A 78 2.91 -20.80 24.74
C ASN A 78 4.24 -20.06 24.50
N PHE A 79 4.35 -19.38 23.36
CA PHE A 79 5.48 -18.50 23.07
C PHE A 79 5.21 -17.14 23.70
N CYS A 80 6.30 -16.46 24.06
CA CYS A 80 6.18 -15.20 24.77
C CYS A 80 6.81 -14.04 24.01
N VAL A 81 6.23 -12.86 24.18
CA VAL A 81 6.77 -11.60 23.66
C VAL A 81 7.29 -10.78 24.83
N TYR A 82 8.47 -10.19 24.67
CA TYR A 82 9.06 -9.29 25.65
C TYR A 82 9.70 -8.07 25.00
N TYR A 83 9.71 -6.97 25.74
CA TYR A 83 10.36 -5.74 25.33
C TYR A 83 11.85 -5.76 25.69
N GLU A 84 12.70 -5.38 24.74
CA GLU A 84 14.13 -5.21 24.97
C GLU A 84 14.55 -3.80 24.56
N ASN A 85 15.19 -3.10 25.49
CA ASN A 85 15.79 -1.80 25.26
C ASN A 85 17.32 -1.92 25.37
N ASN A 86 18.02 -1.59 24.29
CA ASN A 86 19.47 -1.45 24.29
C ASN A 86 19.85 0.03 24.16
N GLN A 87 20.03 0.69 25.30
CA GLN A 87 20.41 2.11 25.37
C GLN A 87 21.74 2.42 24.68
N LYS A 88 22.70 1.47 24.71
CA LYS A 88 24.03 1.65 24.09
C LYS A 88 23.95 1.69 22.56
N LEU A 89 23.00 0.96 21.98
CA LEU A 89 22.78 0.90 20.54
C LEU A 89 21.63 1.81 20.08
N ASN A 90 20.91 2.46 20.99
CA ASN A 90 19.68 3.21 20.71
C ASN A 90 18.64 2.38 19.93
N ILE A 91 18.43 1.14 20.37
CA ILE A 91 17.48 0.20 19.75
C ILE A 91 16.45 -0.22 20.79
N GLU A 92 15.19 -0.05 20.43
CA GLU A 92 14.02 -0.53 21.18
C GLU A 92 13.27 -1.52 20.30
N LYS A 93 13.04 -2.74 20.80
CA LYS A 93 12.36 -3.77 20.01
C LYS A 93 11.62 -4.79 20.87
N TYR A 94 10.61 -5.41 20.26
CA TYR A 94 9.96 -6.59 20.81
C TYR A 94 10.66 -7.85 20.29
N ARG A 95 10.86 -8.82 21.18
CA ARG A 95 11.37 -10.14 20.83
C ARG A 95 10.34 -11.19 21.12
N LEU A 96 10.32 -12.21 20.27
CA LEU A 96 9.57 -13.44 20.47
C LEU A 96 10.52 -14.51 21.00
N GLU A 97 10.15 -15.12 22.12
CA GLU A 97 10.81 -16.31 22.66
C GLU A 97 9.92 -17.55 22.48
N THR A 98 10.53 -18.60 21.94
CA THR A 98 9.88 -19.91 21.74
C THR A 98 10.18 -20.88 22.88
N LYS A 99 11.22 -20.61 23.68
CA LYS A 99 11.65 -21.44 24.80
C LYS A 99 11.93 -20.60 26.06
N LEU A 100 11.03 -20.68 27.03
CA LEU A 100 11.10 -19.91 28.28
C LEU A 100 12.29 -20.25 29.17
N GLU A 101 12.82 -21.47 29.07
CA GLU A 101 13.88 -22.01 29.93
C GLU A 101 15.24 -21.31 29.73
N GLY A 102 15.45 -20.63 28.59
CA GLY A 102 16.70 -19.93 28.26
C GLY A 102 16.69 -18.41 28.50
N LEU A 103 15.57 -17.85 28.98
CA LEU A 103 15.45 -16.41 29.18
C LEU A 103 16.26 -15.93 30.39
N SER A 104 16.95 -14.80 30.22
CA SER A 104 17.55 -14.08 31.35
C SER A 104 16.45 -13.56 32.30
N GLU A 105 16.77 -13.40 33.58
CA GLU A 105 15.82 -12.86 34.57
C GLU A 105 15.31 -11.46 34.20
N GLU A 106 16.14 -10.66 33.53
CA GLU A 106 15.75 -9.36 32.99
C GLU A 106 14.72 -9.47 31.85
N ALA A 107 14.89 -10.45 30.96
CA ALA A 107 13.92 -10.71 29.89
C ALA A 107 12.60 -11.25 30.47
N LYS A 108 12.65 -12.10 31.50
CA LYS A 108 11.45 -12.58 32.22
C LYS A 108 10.67 -11.44 32.87
N LYS A 109 11.36 -10.42 33.41
CA LYS A 109 10.71 -9.25 34.02
C LYS A 109 9.97 -8.38 32.99
N ASN A 110 10.39 -8.41 31.73
CA ASN A 110 9.84 -7.60 30.64
C ASN A 110 8.86 -8.38 29.73
N LEU A 111 8.42 -9.56 30.15
CA LEU A 111 7.39 -10.35 29.46
C LEU A 111 6.08 -9.56 29.44
N SER A 112 5.51 -9.35 28.26
CA SER A 112 4.24 -8.64 28.09
C SER A 112 3.07 -9.59 27.80
N HIS A 113 3.33 -10.68 27.08
CA HIS A 113 2.31 -11.64 26.70
C HIS A 113 2.87 -13.06 26.64
N CYS A 114 2.26 -13.94 27.44
CA CYS A 114 2.31 -15.39 27.48
C CYS A 114 0.87 -15.83 27.85
#